data_AF-A0A1W9NVS2-F1
#
_entry.id   AF-A0A1W9NVS2-F1
#
_cell.length_a   1.000
_cell.length_b   1.000
_cell.length_c   1.000
_cell.angle_alpha   90.00
_cell.angle_beta   90.00
_cell.angle_gamma   90.00
#
_symmetry.space_group_name_H-M   'P 1'
#
loop_
_entity.id
_entity.type
_entity.pdbx_description
1 polymer ?
#
loop_
_entity_poly.entity_id
_entity_poly.type
_entity_poly.pdbx_seq_one_letter_code
_entity_poly.pdbx_strand_id
1 'polypeptide(L)'
;MALVATLSIGLLNLEKLALGAAWYLFLVITPYLFAMFLTKWSRSGVSTLISLGVSFILALGGVFLIVDAMYIHPDAQGALVFPVVAVYQWAILLITLLPLYLLNKRS
;
A
#
# COMPACT_ATOMS: atom_id res chain seq x y z
N MET A 1 -3.71 0.39 -11.04
CA MET A 1 -3.30 1.80 -11.23
C MET A 1 -2.44 2.33 -10.09
N ALA A 2 -2.87 2.29 -8.82
CA ALA A 2 -2.08 2.80 -7.70
C ALA A 2 -0.69 2.15 -7.56
N LEU A 3 -0.58 0.82 -7.66
CA LEU A 3 0.72 0.13 -7.67
C LEU A 3 1.67 0.67 -8.75
N VAL A 4 1.16 0.94 -9.95
CA VAL A 4 1.96 1.49 -11.06
C VAL A 4 2.37 2.92 -10.76
N ALA A 5 1.44 3.77 -10.30
CA ALA A 5 1.75 5.15 -9.94
C ALA A 5 2.82 5.23 -8.84
N THR A 6 2.66 4.46 -7.78
CA THR A 6 3.61 4.39 -6.66
C THR A 6 4.98 3.90 -7.12
N LEU A 7 5.03 2.88 -7.98
CA LEU A 7 6.28 2.39 -8.58
C LEU A 7 6.93 3.43 -9.49
N SER A 8 6.17 4.07 -10.36
CA SER A 8 6.68 5.10 -11.28
C SER A 8 7.27 6.27 -10.50
N ILE A 9 6.58 6.76 -9.46
CA ILE A 9 7.10 7.87 -8.64
C ILE A 9 8.36 7.42 -7.88
N GLY A 10 8.39 6.20 -7.35
CA GLY A 10 9.57 5.64 -6.68
C GLY A 10 10.78 5.48 -7.61
N LEU A 11 10.56 4.97 -8.84
CA LEU A 11 11.61 4.83 -9.85
C LEU A 11 12.18 6.19 -10.30
N LEU A 12 11.32 7.19 -10.48
CA LEU A 12 11.73 8.55 -10.87
C LEU A 12 12.51 9.28 -9.77
N ASN A 13 12.44 8.82 -8.52
CA ASN A 13 13.12 9.44 -7.38
C ASN A 13 14.18 8.51 -6.75
N LEU A 14 14.68 7.51 -7.49
CA LEU A 14 15.68 6.54 -7.04
C LEU A 14 16.95 7.17 -6.46
N GLU A 15 17.38 8.31 -7.01
CA GLU A 15 18.58 9.03 -6.54
C GLU A 15 18.41 9.57 -5.11
N LYS A 16 17.17 9.87 -4.70
CA LYS A 16 16.81 10.27 -3.34
C LYS A 16 16.62 9.07 -2.40
N LEU A 17 16.62 7.85 -2.96
CA LEU A 17 16.44 6.58 -2.25
C LEU A 17 17.80 5.88 -2.10
N ALA A 18 18.75 6.49 -1.39
CA ALA A 18 20.08 5.94 -1.21
C ALA A 18 20.09 4.69 -0.30
N LEU A 19 20.78 3.63 -0.76
CA LEU A 19 21.03 2.32 -0.13
C LEU A 19 19.77 1.58 0.34
N GLY A 20 19.10 0.89 -0.60
CA GLY A 20 17.98 0.01 -0.28
C GLY A 20 16.87 -0.06 -1.33
N ALA A 21 17.05 0.54 -2.51
CA ALA A 21 16.04 0.62 -3.57
C ALA A 21 15.29 -0.70 -3.87
N ALA A 22 15.99 -1.85 -3.86
CA ALA A 22 15.34 -3.14 -4.05
C ALA A 22 14.42 -3.54 -2.88
N TRP A 23 14.91 -3.41 -1.65
CA TRP A 23 14.11 -3.65 -0.43
C TRP A 23 12.92 -2.71 -0.35
N TYR A 24 13.12 -1.46 -0.77
CA TYR A 24 12.11 -0.43 -0.85
C TYR A 24 11.00 -0.77 -1.85
N LEU A 25 11.36 -1.15 -3.09
CA LEU A 25 10.37 -1.53 -4.10
C LEU A 25 9.55 -2.73 -3.62
N PHE A 26 10.21 -3.69 -2.95
CA PHE A 26 9.53 -4.81 -2.33
C PHE A 26 8.55 -4.38 -1.24
N LEU A 27 8.99 -3.54 -0.31
CA LEU A 27 8.16 -3.04 0.80
C LEU A 27 6.91 -2.30 0.30
N VAL A 28 7.05 -1.54 -0.77
CA VAL A 28 5.97 -0.71 -1.33
C VAL A 28 4.99 -1.52 -2.19
N ILE A 29 5.43 -2.56 -2.88
CA ILE A 29 4.55 -3.41 -3.72
C ILE A 29 3.72 -4.38 -2.87
N THR A 30 4.32 -4.92 -1.80
CA THR A 30 3.75 -6.05 -1.07
C THR A 30 2.39 -5.80 -0.41
N PRO A 31 2.03 -4.61 0.13
CA PRO A 31 0.68 -4.33 0.62
C PRO A 31 -0.38 -4.52 -0.46
N TYR A 32 -0.11 -4.08 -1.69
CA TYR A 32 -1.05 -4.21 -2.81
C TYR A 32 -1.22 -5.68 -3.22
N LEU A 33 -0.12 -6.44 -3.28
CA LEU A 33 -0.19 -7.89 -3.55
C LEU A 33 -0.98 -8.62 -2.47
N PHE A 34 -0.76 -8.27 -1.21
CA PHE A 34 -1.45 -8.86 -0.07
C PHE A 34 -2.96 -8.55 -0.11
N ALA A 35 -3.34 -7.29 -0.38
CA ALA A 35 -4.74 -6.90 -0.54
C ALA A 35 -5.43 -7.64 -1.70
N MET A 36 -4.75 -7.79 -2.85
CA MET A 36 -5.27 -8.56 -3.99
C MET A 36 -5.47 -10.03 -3.62
N PHE A 37 -4.51 -10.62 -2.92
CA PHE A 37 -4.58 -12.00 -2.46
C PHE A 37 -5.76 -12.25 -1.50
N LEU A 38 -5.93 -11.39 -0.49
CA LEU A 38 -7.04 -11.51 0.45
C LEU A 38 -8.40 -11.31 -0.21
N THR A 39 -8.50 -10.40 -1.17
CA THR A 39 -9.74 -10.17 -1.93
C THR A 39 -10.09 -11.39 -2.78
N LYS A 40 -9.11 -12.00 -3.47
CA LYS A 40 -9.32 -13.18 -4.32
C LYS A 40 -9.81 -14.41 -3.54
N TRP A 41 -9.39 -14.57 -2.29
CA TRP A 41 -9.79 -15.70 -1.45
C TRP A 41 -10.94 -15.40 -0.49
N SER A 42 -11.55 -14.23 -0.60
CA SER A 42 -12.80 -13.97 0.11
C SER A 42 -13.95 -14.74 -0.53
N ARG A 43 -14.70 -15.50 0.28
CA ARG A 43 -15.89 -16.25 -0.15
C ARG A 43 -17.20 -15.53 0.09
N SER A 44 -17.16 -14.39 0.80
CA SER A 44 -18.36 -13.64 1.19
C SER A 44 -18.40 -12.32 0.42
N GLY A 45 -19.59 -11.99 -0.12
CA GLY A 45 -19.81 -10.71 -0.80
C GLY A 45 -19.53 -9.52 0.10
N VAL A 46 -19.88 -9.60 1.40
CA VAL A 46 -19.60 -8.54 2.38
C VAL A 46 -18.10 -8.38 2.61
N SER A 47 -17.38 -9.50 2.77
CA SER A 47 -15.93 -9.45 2.96
C SER A 47 -15.19 -8.94 1.72
N THR A 48 -15.69 -9.28 0.53
CA THR A 48 -15.19 -8.73 -0.73
C THR A 48 -15.40 -7.21 -0.80
N LEU A 49 -16.60 -6.73 -0.44
CA LEU A 49 -16.92 -5.31 -0.46
C LEU A 49 -16.05 -4.50 0.52
N ILE A 50 -15.85 -5.00 1.74
CA ILE A 50 -14.94 -4.40 2.73
C ILE A 50 -13.50 -4.41 2.21
N SER A 51 -13.05 -5.52 1.63
CA SER A 51 -11.69 -5.64 1.10
C SER A 51 -11.44 -4.64 -0.04
N LEU A 52 -12.41 -4.47 -0.93
CA LEU A 52 -12.38 -3.46 -1.99
C LEU A 52 -12.35 -2.04 -1.42
N GLY A 53 -13.21 -1.73 -0.44
CA GLY A 53 -13.27 -0.40 0.18
C GLY A 53 -11.96 -0.03 0.88
N VAL A 54 -11.43 -0.92 1.71
CA VAL A 54 -10.13 -0.70 2.39
C VAL A 54 -9.01 -0.55 1.35
N SER A 55 -8.96 -1.42 0.33
CA SER A 55 -7.95 -1.35 -0.73
C SER A 55 -8.04 -0.04 -1.50
N PHE A 56 -9.24 0.47 -1.76
CA PHE A 56 -9.47 1.73 -2.46
C PHE A 56 -8.95 2.93 -1.65
N ILE A 57 -9.27 2.99 -0.35
CA ILE A 57 -8.80 4.04 0.55
C ILE A 57 -7.27 4.01 0.66
N LEU A 58 -6.67 2.83 0.84
CA LEU A 58 -5.22 2.68 0.94
C LEU A 58 -4.51 3.06 -0.37
N ALA A 59 -5.10 2.71 -1.51
CA ALA A 59 -4.57 3.03 -2.82
C ALA A 59 -4.58 4.54 -3.09
N LEU A 60 -5.71 5.21 -2.87
CA LEU A 60 -5.82 6.65 -3.08
C LEU A 60 -5.02 7.44 -2.04
N GLY A 61 -5.18 7.10 -0.76
CA GLY A 61 -4.47 7.78 0.33
C GLY A 61 -2.96 7.61 0.23
N GLY A 62 -2.48 6.41 -0.12
CA GLY A 62 -1.06 6.15 -0.30
C GLY A 62 -0.45 6.97 -1.44
N VAL A 63 -1.10 7.00 -2.61
CA VAL A 63 -0.65 7.83 -3.74
C VAL A 63 -0.69 9.32 -3.39
N PHE A 64 -1.76 9.77 -2.73
CA PHE A 64 -1.90 11.16 -2.32
C PHE A 64 -0.75 11.61 -1.40
N LEU A 65 -0.46 10.85 -0.34
CA LEU A 65 0.62 11.18 0.60
C LEU A 65 1.99 11.21 -0.07
N ILE A 66 2.24 10.29 -0.99
CA ILE A 66 3.48 10.24 -1.76
C ILE A 66 3.61 11.46 -2.68
N VAL A 67 2.53 11.83 -3.38
CA VAL A 67 2.52 13.00 -4.27
C VAL A 67 2.70 14.28 -3.46
N ASP A 68 2.01 14.40 -2.34
CA ASP A 68 2.10 15.56 -1.45
C ASP A 68 3.54 15.76 -0.95
N ALA A 69 4.16 14.70 -0.42
CA ALA A 69 5.54 14.74 0.09
C ALA A 69 6.61 14.98 -0.99
N MET A 70 6.35 14.58 -2.24
CA MET A 70 7.31 14.74 -3.33
C MET A 70 7.18 16.07 -4.08
N TYR A 71 5.97 16.59 -4.21
CA TYR A 71 5.68 17.66 -5.16
C TYR A 71 4.95 18.87 -4.57
N ILE A 72 4.18 18.72 -3.49
CA ILE A 72 3.37 19.81 -2.92
C ILE A 72 4.08 20.43 -1.71
N HIS A 73 4.49 19.58 -0.76
CA HIS A 73 5.22 19.97 0.45
C HIS A 73 6.56 19.22 0.52
N PRO A 74 7.51 19.51 -0.40
CA PRO A 74 8.80 18.84 -0.42
C PRO A 74 9.63 19.27 0.79
N ASP A 75 9.84 18.35 1.72
CA ASP A 75 10.77 18.50 2.83
C ASP A 75 12.07 17.70 2.59
N ALA A 76 13.06 17.88 3.47
CA ALA A 76 14.31 17.13 3.41
C ALA A 76 14.11 15.61 3.61
N GLN A 77 12.92 15.18 4.05
CA GLN A 77 12.58 13.81 4.39
C GLN A 77 11.55 13.17 3.46
N GLY A 78 11.19 13.80 2.34
CA GLY A 78 10.08 13.31 1.50
C GLY A 78 10.29 11.87 1.04
N ALA A 79 11.53 11.45 0.82
CA ALA A 79 11.86 10.08 0.42
C ALA A 79 11.51 9.03 1.51
N LEU A 80 11.48 9.41 2.79
CA LEU A 80 11.07 8.55 3.90
C LEU A 80 9.56 8.32 3.95
N VAL A 81 8.76 9.16 3.28
CA VAL A 81 7.29 9.01 3.28
C VAL A 81 6.86 7.71 2.61
N PHE A 82 7.57 7.23 1.61
CA PHE A 82 7.24 5.99 0.92
C PHE A 82 7.31 4.74 1.81
N PRO A 83 8.42 4.43 2.53
CA PRO A 83 8.43 3.29 3.44
C PRO A 83 7.46 3.48 4.61
N VAL A 84 7.27 4.71 5.08
CA VAL A 84 6.30 5.03 6.15
C VAL A 84 4.87 4.71 5.70
N VAL A 85 4.47 5.17 4.51
CA VAL A 85 3.16 4.88 3.90
C VAL A 85 2.98 3.37 3.73
N ALA A 86 3.99 2.67 3.22
CA ALA A 86 3.92 1.21 3.06
C ALA A 86 3.74 0.47 4.40
N VAL A 87 4.42 0.91 5.47
CA VAL A 87 4.25 0.35 6.82
C VAL A 87 2.84 0.60 7.35
N TYR A 88 2.28 1.80 7.16
CA TYR A 88 0.90 2.08 7.54
C TYR A 88 -0.12 1.26 6.74
N GLN A 89 0.10 1.10 5.43
CA GLN A 89 -0.73 0.23 4.60
C GLN A 89 -0.69 -1.21 5.12
N TRP A 90 0.49 -1.73 5.47
CA TRP A 90 0.64 -3.04 6.10
C TRP A 90 -0.13 -3.16 7.42
N ALA A 91 0.05 -2.19 8.32
CA ALA A 91 -0.63 -2.19 9.62
C ALA A 91 -2.16 -2.24 9.44
N ILE A 92 -2.71 -1.41 8.55
CA ILE A 92 -4.15 -1.39 8.27
C ILE A 92 -4.61 -2.73 7.68
N LEU A 93 -3.89 -3.30 6.73
CA LEU A 93 -4.25 -4.59 6.12
C LEU A 93 -4.20 -5.75 7.12
N LEU A 94 -3.22 -5.77 8.01
CA LEU A 94 -3.06 -6.79 9.04
C LEU A 94 -4.13 -6.69 10.14
N ILE A 95 -4.61 -5.48 10.44
CA ILE A 95 -5.63 -5.25 11.48
C ILE A 95 -7.05 -5.44 10.90
N THR A 96 -7.27 -5.15 9.63
CA THR A 96 -8.61 -5.15 9.02
C THR A 96 -8.87 -6.38 8.16
N LEU A 97 -8.10 -6.55 7.08
CA LEU A 97 -8.39 -7.57 6.07
C LEU A 97 -7.92 -8.96 6.49
N LEU A 98 -6.82 -9.08 7.23
CA LEU A 98 -6.35 -10.38 7.70
C LEU A 98 -7.35 -11.06 8.67
N PRO A 99 -7.87 -10.41 9.73
CA PRO A 99 -8.87 -11.02 10.59
C PRO A 99 -10.16 -11.35 9.83
N LEU A 100 -10.59 -10.45 8.95
CA LEU A 100 -11.77 -10.67 8.11
C LEU A 100 -11.63 -11.92 7.23
N TYR A 101 -10.46 -12.11 6.61
CA TYR A 101 -10.16 -13.31 5.85
C TYR A 101 -10.17 -14.58 6.73
N LEU A 102 -9.55 -14.54 7.90
CA LEU A 102 -9.50 -15.69 8.82
C LEU A 102 -10.89 -16.10 9.31
N LEU A 103 -11.76 -15.14 9.61
CA LEU A 103 -13.16 -15.38 9.98
C LEU A 103 -13.94 -16.02 8.84
N ASN A 104 -13.76 -15.50 7.62
CA ASN A 104 -14.49 -15.94 6.45
C ASN A 104 -14.02 -17.31 5.91
N LYS A 105 -12.79 -17.73 6.25
CA LYS A 105 -12.27 -19.08 5.92
C LYS A 105 -12.88 -20.18 6.82
N ARG A 106 -13.33 -19.84 8.02
CA ARG A 106 -13.93 -20.79 8.98
C ARG A 106 -15.43 -20.99 8.78
N SER A 107 -16.07 -20.17 7.95
CA SER A 107 -17.49 -20.28 7.59
C SER A 107 -17.68 -21.04 6.29
#